data_AF-A0ABD5W8J3-F1
#
_entry.id   AF-A0ABD5W8J3-F1
#
_cell.length_a   1.000
_cell.length_b   1.000
_cell.length_c   1.000
_cell.angle_alpha   90.00
_cell.angle_beta   90.00
_cell.angle_gamma   90.00
#
_symmetry.space_group_name_H-M   'P 1'
#
loop_
_entity.id
_entity.type
_entity.pdbx_description
1 polymer ?
#
loop_
_entity_poly.entity_id
_entity_poly.type
_entity_poly.pdbx_seq_one_letter_code
_entity_poly.pdbx_strand_id
1 'polypeptide(L)'
;MRERASTNRAKLWLLVDADRQVVAAGFIGAVFVLLFATGVVVPDAATLLSDGDPIETAFQPLIGGTITVVTLVLTLNQLVLSQELGAVGDQRERMEGATDFRRDVADALGRDVMPPEPAAFLRELVIAAGQRADDVEEALSADEDLADDAERLVDSVRGNAETVGDSLDDAQFGTFGVVSAALNFNYSWKLYEARRLRADHDLTDEQDEALSALTGVLELFGPAREHFKTLYFQWELVDLSRSVLWAAVPSLVLAMGSVLYLDSLVPGAPASGLYLAGPFVVSVLAAVVLLPFAILLSYVLRIATVTKRTLSIGPFTLRETTPDDDDD
;
A
#
# COMPACT_ATOMS: atom_id res chain seq x y z
N MET A 1 -26.88 -7.12 -9.28
CA MET A 1 -25.93 -6.05 -8.94
C MET A 1 -24.45 -6.45 -9.03
N ARG A 2 -24.07 -7.44 -9.88
CA ARG A 2 -22.69 -7.98 -9.96
C ARG A 2 -21.65 -7.11 -10.71
N GLU A 3 -22.06 -6.02 -11.35
CA GLU A 3 -21.17 -5.22 -12.22
C GLU A 3 -20.49 -4.04 -11.49
N ARG A 4 -20.94 -3.69 -10.28
CA ARG A 4 -20.32 -2.64 -9.45
C ARG A 4 -19.21 -3.17 -8.53
N ALA A 5 -19.20 -4.47 -8.22
CA ALA A 5 -18.16 -5.10 -7.41
C ALA A 5 -16.84 -5.33 -8.20
N SER A 6 -16.92 -5.57 -9.51
CA SER A 6 -15.75 -5.83 -10.37
C SER A 6 -14.91 -4.57 -10.64
N THR A 7 -15.56 -3.42 -10.89
CA THR A 7 -14.87 -2.13 -11.12
C THR A 7 -14.09 -1.68 -9.88
N ASN A 8 -14.63 -1.93 -8.69
CA ASN A 8 -13.93 -1.59 -7.45
C ASN A 8 -12.75 -2.54 -7.21
N ARG A 9 -12.87 -3.83 -7.56
CA ARG A 9 -11.78 -4.81 -7.40
C ARG A 9 -10.60 -4.53 -8.35
N ALA A 10 -10.85 -4.22 -9.63
CA ALA A 10 -9.78 -3.89 -10.57
C ALA A 10 -9.08 -2.57 -10.21
N LYS A 11 -9.85 -1.56 -9.80
CA LYS A 11 -9.31 -0.28 -9.31
C LYS A 11 -8.52 -0.45 -8.02
N LEU A 12 -9.02 -1.24 -7.06
CA LEU A 12 -8.32 -1.54 -5.82
C LEU A 12 -7.02 -2.31 -6.08
N TRP A 13 -7.06 -3.29 -6.98
CA TRP A 13 -5.87 -4.03 -7.40
C TRP A 13 -4.83 -3.09 -8.02
N LEU A 14 -5.23 -2.26 -9.00
CA LEU A 14 -4.32 -1.31 -9.65
C LEU A 14 -3.71 -0.29 -8.67
N LEU A 15 -4.52 0.23 -7.74
CA LEU A 15 -4.09 1.30 -6.83
C LEU A 15 -3.22 0.79 -5.67
N VAL A 16 -3.34 -0.49 -5.32
CA VAL A 16 -2.84 -0.96 -4.03
C VAL A 16 -1.96 -2.21 -4.12
N ASP A 17 -2.33 -3.17 -4.97
CA ASP A 17 -1.74 -4.51 -5.02
C ASP A 17 -0.79 -4.72 -6.20
N ALA A 18 -1.04 -4.01 -7.31
CA ALA A 18 -0.22 -4.09 -8.51
C ALA A 18 1.21 -3.57 -8.26
N ASP A 19 2.18 -4.20 -8.93
CA ASP A 19 3.56 -3.73 -8.93
C ASP A 19 3.62 -2.28 -9.42
N ARG A 20 4.26 -1.41 -8.63
CA ARG A 20 4.42 0.02 -8.94
C ARG A 20 5.08 0.27 -10.30
N GLN A 21 5.95 -0.64 -10.75
CA GLN A 21 6.56 -0.58 -12.08
C GLN A 21 5.52 -0.77 -13.18
N VAL A 22 4.52 -1.64 -12.96
CA VAL A 22 3.42 -1.86 -13.91
C VAL A 22 2.50 -0.65 -13.96
N VAL A 23 2.18 -0.04 -12.81
CA VAL A 23 1.36 1.19 -12.76
C VAL A 23 2.09 2.35 -13.45
N ALA A 24 3.38 2.53 -13.15
CA ALA A 24 4.21 3.54 -13.82
C ALA A 24 4.32 3.27 -15.32
N ALA A 25 4.57 2.02 -15.74
CA ALA A 25 4.62 1.63 -17.15
C ALA A 25 3.28 1.86 -17.86
N GLY A 26 2.15 1.62 -17.18
CA GLY A 26 0.81 1.91 -17.70
C GLY A 26 0.60 3.41 -17.93
N PHE A 27 1.00 4.26 -16.98
CA PHE A 27 0.96 5.71 -17.14
C PHE A 27 1.84 6.18 -18.31
N ILE A 28 3.07 5.68 -18.39
CA ILE A 28 4.05 6.02 -19.43
C ILE A 28 3.56 5.55 -20.80
N GLY A 29 3.01 4.34 -20.87
CA GLY A 29 2.38 3.79 -22.07
C GLY A 29 1.18 4.63 -22.53
N ALA A 30 0.33 5.06 -21.60
CA ALA A 30 -0.78 5.95 -21.92
C ALA A 30 -0.30 7.29 -22.48
N VAL A 31 0.71 7.91 -21.86
CA VAL A 31 1.31 9.15 -22.37
C VAL A 31 1.90 8.94 -23.76
N PHE A 32 2.67 7.87 -23.96
CA PHE A 32 3.23 7.51 -25.26
C PHE A 32 2.14 7.37 -26.33
N VAL A 33 1.09 6.59 -26.06
CA VAL A 33 -0.01 6.35 -27.01
C VAL A 33 -0.74 7.64 -27.33
N LEU A 34 -1.03 8.48 -26.33
CA LEU A 34 -1.73 9.75 -26.53
C LEU A 34 -0.91 10.74 -27.37
N LEU A 35 0.38 10.90 -27.05
CA LEU A 35 1.29 11.76 -27.81
C LEU A 35 1.48 11.26 -29.24
N PHE A 36 1.70 9.95 -29.39
CA PHE A 36 1.90 9.34 -30.70
C PHE A 36 0.65 9.47 -31.56
N ALA A 37 -0.53 9.11 -31.04
CA ALA A 37 -1.79 9.24 -31.75
C ALA A 37 -2.06 10.69 -32.17
N THR A 38 -1.75 11.65 -31.30
CA THR A 38 -1.86 13.09 -31.62
C THR A 38 -0.92 13.45 -32.77
N GLY A 39 0.36 13.04 -32.71
CA GLY A 39 1.33 13.31 -33.76
C GLY A 39 1.04 12.63 -35.10
N VAL A 40 0.22 11.57 -35.10
CA VAL A 40 -0.26 10.91 -36.34
C VAL A 40 -1.46 11.63 -36.94
N VAL A 41 -2.35 12.17 -36.11
CA VAL A 41 -3.60 12.81 -36.57
C VAL A 41 -3.38 14.27 -36.97
N VAL A 42 -2.42 14.96 -36.33
CA VAL A 42 -2.14 16.37 -36.63
C VAL A 42 -1.45 16.47 -38.01
N PRO A 43 -2.05 17.18 -38.99
CA PRO A 43 -1.42 17.39 -40.29
C PRO A 43 -0.12 18.18 -40.12
N ASP A 44 0.88 17.87 -40.95
CA ASP A 44 2.19 18.53 -40.96
C ASP A 44 2.96 18.45 -39.63
N ALA A 45 2.61 17.53 -38.73
CA ALA A 45 3.32 17.32 -37.48
C ALA A 45 4.83 17.05 -37.68
N ALA A 46 5.21 16.35 -38.76
CA ALA A 46 6.60 16.09 -39.08
C ALA A 46 7.38 17.36 -39.45
N THR A 47 6.74 18.30 -40.13
CA THR A 47 7.30 19.63 -40.49
C THR A 47 7.37 20.56 -39.29
N LEU A 48 6.37 20.52 -38.40
CA LEU A 48 6.43 21.28 -37.14
C LEU A 48 7.54 20.78 -36.22
N LEU A 49 7.80 19.47 -36.22
CA LEU A 49 8.87 18.87 -35.43
C LEU A 49 10.26 19.07 -36.06
N SER A 50 10.36 19.38 -37.35
CA SER A 50 11.66 19.68 -37.99
C SER A 50 12.17 21.09 -37.73
N ASP A 51 11.29 22.01 -37.29
CA ASP A 51 11.67 23.39 -36.94
C ASP A 51 12.30 23.49 -35.54
N GLY A 52 12.29 22.41 -34.73
CA GLY A 52 12.95 22.32 -33.42
C GLY A 52 12.27 23.08 -32.28
N ASP A 53 11.73 24.25 -32.56
CA ASP A 53 11.08 25.15 -31.60
C ASP A 53 10.03 24.46 -30.70
N PRO A 54 9.13 23.58 -31.19
CA PRO A 54 8.15 22.92 -30.34
C PRO A 54 8.78 21.92 -29.34
N ILE A 55 9.88 21.28 -29.73
CA ILE A 55 10.59 20.29 -28.90
C ILE A 55 11.34 21.02 -27.80
N GLU A 56 12.10 22.06 -28.14
CA GLU A 56 12.79 22.88 -27.13
C GLU A 56 11.81 23.45 -26.11
N THR A 57 10.70 24.01 -26.59
CA THR A 57 9.65 24.62 -25.75
C THR A 57 8.99 23.60 -24.81
N ALA A 58 8.85 22.34 -25.22
CA ALA A 58 8.26 21.29 -24.40
C ALA A 58 9.27 20.66 -23.42
N PHE A 59 10.50 20.39 -23.85
CA PHE A 59 11.49 19.65 -23.05
C PHE A 59 12.24 20.53 -22.05
N GLN A 60 12.43 21.83 -22.31
CA GLN A 60 13.08 22.73 -21.35
C GLN A 60 12.34 22.77 -19.99
N PRO A 61 11.00 22.97 -19.94
CA PRO A 61 10.26 22.87 -18.68
C PRO A 61 10.34 21.48 -18.03
N LEU A 62 10.39 20.41 -18.83
CA LEU A 62 10.49 19.04 -18.30
C LEU A 62 11.83 18.77 -17.62
N ILE A 63 12.94 19.34 -18.10
CA ILE A 63 14.24 19.25 -17.41
C ILE A 63 14.13 19.87 -16.02
N GLY A 64 13.64 21.12 -15.93
CA GLY A 64 13.44 21.81 -14.67
C GLY A 64 12.50 21.04 -13.73
N GLY A 65 11.35 20.60 -14.25
CA GLY A 65 10.37 19.82 -13.50
C GLY A 65 10.93 18.49 -12.99
N THR A 66 11.71 17.78 -13.80
CA THR A 66 12.35 16.51 -13.40
C THR A 66 13.34 16.75 -12.27
N ILE A 67 14.20 17.78 -12.38
CA ILE A 67 15.13 18.15 -11.30
C ILE A 67 14.34 18.46 -10.03
N THR A 68 13.29 19.27 -10.09
CA THR A 68 12.46 19.61 -8.93
C THR A 68 11.81 18.39 -8.28
N VAL A 69 11.23 17.49 -9.08
CA VAL A 69 10.62 16.24 -8.58
C VAL A 69 11.65 15.39 -7.84
N VAL A 70 12.83 15.21 -8.44
CA VAL A 70 13.92 14.42 -7.85
C VAL A 70 14.42 15.08 -6.57
N THR A 71 14.61 16.40 -6.57
CA THR A 71 14.99 17.15 -5.37
C THR A 71 13.95 16.97 -4.27
N LEU A 72 12.66 17.11 -4.56
CA LEU A 72 11.60 16.93 -3.58
C LEU A 72 11.63 15.51 -2.96
N VAL A 73 11.73 14.48 -3.80
CA VAL A 73 11.81 13.09 -3.34
C VAL A 73 13.04 12.84 -2.46
N LEU A 74 14.20 13.38 -2.85
CA LEU A 74 15.43 13.29 -2.05
C LEU A 74 15.28 14.01 -0.71
N THR A 75 14.69 15.21 -0.68
CA THR A 75 14.47 15.96 0.57
C THR A 75 13.52 15.23 1.52
N LEU A 76 12.47 14.58 0.99
CA LEU A 76 11.57 13.78 1.80
C LEU A 76 12.29 12.57 2.42
N ASN A 77 13.10 11.86 1.63
CA ASN A 77 13.87 10.73 2.15
C ASN A 77 14.90 11.16 3.20
N GLN A 78 15.52 12.33 3.02
CA GLN A 78 16.43 12.92 4.01
C GLN A 78 15.72 13.25 5.33
N LEU A 79 14.47 13.72 5.26
CA LEU A 79 13.66 13.98 6.46
C LEU A 79 13.42 12.68 7.25
N VAL A 80 13.04 11.61 6.55
CA VAL A 80 12.80 10.29 7.17
C VAL A 80 14.10 9.74 7.76
N LEU A 81 15.20 9.77 7.00
CA LEU A 81 16.49 9.28 7.47
C LEU A 81 17.02 10.07 8.67
N SER A 82 16.74 11.38 8.74
CA SER A 82 17.10 12.21 9.89
C SER A 82 16.45 11.71 11.19
N GLN A 83 15.23 11.16 11.12
CA GLN A 83 14.55 10.58 12.28
C GLN A 83 15.21 9.27 12.73
N GLU A 84 15.79 8.50 11.80
CA GLU A 84 16.51 7.25 12.09
C GLU A 84 17.92 7.50 12.66
N LEU A 85 18.50 8.69 12.48
CA LEU A 85 19.83 9.06 12.99
C LEU A 85 19.79 9.76 14.37
N GLY A 86 18.70 9.59 15.12
CA GLY A 86 18.51 10.15 16.47
C GLY A 86 19.57 9.72 17.49
N ALA A 87 19.50 10.30 18.69
CA ALA A 87 20.47 10.00 19.74
C ALA A 87 20.42 8.51 20.13
N VAL A 88 21.58 7.96 20.55
CA VAL A 88 21.68 6.54 20.93
C VAL A 88 20.72 6.17 22.08
N GLY A 89 20.40 7.12 22.96
CA GLY A 89 19.40 6.94 24.02
C GLY A 89 18.01 6.63 23.46
N ASP A 90 17.53 7.46 22.52
CA ASP A 90 16.23 7.29 21.87
C ASP A 90 16.17 5.95 21.10
N GLN A 91 17.29 5.54 20.51
CA GLN A 91 17.41 4.24 19.85
C GLN A 91 17.27 3.07 20.84
N ARG A 92 17.94 3.16 22.00
CA ARG A 92 17.84 2.15 23.05
C ARG A 92 16.42 2.03 23.60
N GLU A 93 15.75 3.15 23.86
CA GLU A 93 14.36 3.16 24.36
C GLU A 93 13.40 2.51 23.36
N ARG A 94 13.54 2.81 22.05
CA ARG A 94 12.74 2.14 21.00
C ARG A 94 13.01 0.65 20.92
N MET A 95 14.26 0.22 21.03
CA MET A 95 14.63 -1.19 21.04
C MET A 95 14.07 -1.93 22.26
N GLU A 96 14.13 -1.30 23.44
CA GLU A 96 13.56 -1.85 24.68
C GLU A 96 12.04 -2.02 24.51
N GLY A 97 11.31 -0.98 24.10
CA GLY A 97 9.87 -1.05 23.89
C GLY A 97 9.46 -2.11 22.84
N ALA A 98 10.21 -2.25 21.74
CA ALA A 98 9.94 -3.30 20.75
C ALA A 98 10.21 -4.71 21.31
N THR A 99 11.23 -4.86 22.16
CA THR A 99 11.54 -6.15 22.78
C THR A 99 10.52 -6.51 23.85
N ASP A 100 10.09 -5.55 24.67
CA ASP A 100 9.06 -5.74 25.69
C ASP A 100 7.73 -6.10 25.04
N PHE A 101 7.32 -5.37 23.99
CA PHE A 101 6.11 -5.72 23.23
C PHE A 101 6.15 -7.14 22.65
N ARG A 102 7.31 -7.59 22.16
CA ARG A 102 7.46 -8.97 21.67
C ARG A 102 7.35 -10.01 22.80
N ARG A 103 7.78 -9.67 24.03
CA ARG A 103 7.59 -10.53 25.21
C ARG A 103 6.14 -10.58 25.64
N ASP A 104 5.47 -9.44 25.72
CA ASP A 104 4.04 -9.37 26.06
C ASP A 104 3.20 -10.24 25.10
N VAL A 105 3.52 -10.20 23.81
CA VAL A 105 2.88 -11.05 22.81
C VAL A 105 3.24 -12.53 22.99
N ALA A 106 4.50 -12.86 23.28
CA ALA A 106 4.92 -14.23 23.53
C ALA A 106 4.19 -14.83 24.74
N ASP A 107 4.12 -14.07 25.84
CA ASP A 107 3.44 -14.46 27.08
C ASP A 107 1.94 -14.65 26.87
N ALA A 108 1.27 -13.72 26.18
CA ALA A 108 -0.16 -13.83 25.86
C ALA A 108 -0.50 -15.04 24.98
N LEU A 109 0.46 -15.49 24.16
CA LEU A 109 0.34 -16.64 23.28
C LEU A 109 0.85 -17.94 23.91
N GLY A 110 1.39 -17.90 25.14
CA GLY A 110 1.98 -19.07 25.80
C GLY A 110 3.20 -19.63 25.05
N ARG A 111 3.97 -18.78 24.38
CA ARG A 111 5.15 -19.15 23.58
C ARG A 111 6.42 -18.58 24.19
N ASP A 112 7.54 -19.29 24.05
CA ASP A 112 8.84 -18.80 24.53
C ASP A 112 9.40 -17.65 23.66
N VAL A 113 9.20 -17.72 22.33
CA VAL A 113 9.79 -16.78 21.37
C VAL A 113 8.84 -16.58 20.18
N MET A 114 8.64 -15.31 19.80
CA MET A 114 7.89 -14.95 18.60
C MET A 114 8.78 -14.95 17.34
N PRO A 115 8.23 -15.28 16.16
CA PRO A 115 8.94 -15.19 14.89
C PRO A 115 9.55 -13.79 14.65
N PRO A 116 10.76 -13.68 14.07
CA PRO A 116 11.37 -12.39 13.77
C PRO A 116 10.73 -11.71 12.55
N GLU A 117 10.12 -12.50 11.67
CA GLU A 117 9.52 -12.03 10.42
C GLU A 117 8.14 -11.41 10.66
N PRO A 118 7.86 -10.19 10.15
CA PRO A 118 6.58 -9.50 10.37
C PRO A 118 5.32 -10.30 9.98
N ALA A 119 5.36 -11.01 8.85
CA ALA A 119 4.23 -11.78 8.35
C ALA A 119 3.91 -12.96 9.30
N ALA A 120 4.94 -13.73 9.65
CA ALA A 120 4.84 -14.82 10.63
C ALA A 120 4.41 -14.31 12.01
N PHE A 121 4.94 -13.18 12.49
CA PHE A 121 4.56 -12.58 13.76
C PHE A 121 3.06 -12.24 13.82
N LEU A 122 2.55 -11.57 12.78
CA LEU A 122 1.13 -11.25 12.69
C LEU A 122 0.26 -12.49 12.53
N ARG A 123 0.75 -13.50 11.79
CA ARG A 123 0.04 -14.76 11.59
C ARG A 123 -0.17 -15.48 12.92
N GLU A 124 0.85 -15.55 13.77
CA GLU A 124 0.72 -16.16 15.10
C GLU A 124 -0.30 -15.44 15.99
N LEU A 125 -0.37 -14.10 15.94
CA LEU A 125 -1.39 -13.31 16.66
C LEU A 125 -2.81 -13.62 16.16
N VAL A 126 -2.98 -13.72 14.85
CA VAL A 126 -4.28 -13.96 14.21
C VAL A 126 -4.77 -15.39 14.49
N ILE A 127 -3.89 -16.38 14.37
CA ILE A 127 -4.19 -17.77 14.72
C ILE A 127 -4.55 -17.88 16.21
N ALA A 128 -3.79 -17.22 17.09
CA ALA A 128 -4.10 -17.22 18.51
C ALA A 128 -5.47 -16.59 18.79
N ALA A 129 -5.84 -15.51 18.10
CA ALA A 129 -7.17 -14.93 18.24
C ALA A 129 -8.28 -15.90 17.79
N GLY A 130 -8.05 -16.67 16.71
CA GLY A 130 -8.96 -17.75 16.30
C GLY A 130 -9.13 -18.82 17.37
N GLN A 131 -8.00 -19.31 17.93
CA GLN A 131 -8.03 -20.30 19.02
C GLN A 131 -8.77 -19.78 20.27
N ARG A 132 -8.53 -18.52 20.67
CA ARG A 132 -9.28 -17.90 21.78
C ARG A 132 -10.77 -17.74 21.48
N ALA A 133 -11.16 -17.60 20.21
CA ALA A 133 -12.56 -17.59 19.83
C ALA A 133 -13.19 -18.98 19.98
N ASP A 134 -12.45 -20.05 19.69
CA ASP A 134 -12.91 -21.42 19.95
C ASP A 134 -13.14 -21.64 21.47
N ASP A 135 -12.22 -21.16 22.32
CA ASP A 135 -12.38 -21.21 23.79
C ASP A 135 -13.63 -20.45 24.28
N VAL A 136 -13.92 -19.30 23.66
CA VAL A 136 -15.11 -18.47 23.92
C VAL A 136 -16.37 -19.23 23.53
N GLU A 137 -16.40 -19.88 22.36
CA GLU A 137 -17.55 -20.70 21.93
C GLU A 137 -17.83 -21.82 22.94
N GLU A 138 -16.80 -22.55 23.37
CA GLU A 138 -16.94 -23.64 24.34
C GLU A 138 -17.56 -23.14 25.67
N ALA A 139 -17.05 -22.03 26.20
CA ALA A 139 -17.51 -21.45 27.46
C ALA A 139 -18.94 -20.86 27.41
N LEU A 140 -19.37 -20.36 26.24
CA LEU A 140 -20.66 -19.67 26.08
C LEU A 140 -21.75 -20.58 25.49
N SER A 141 -21.40 -21.72 24.88
CA SER A 141 -22.33 -22.64 24.21
C SER A 141 -23.44 -23.22 25.09
N ALA A 142 -23.22 -23.29 26.41
CA ALA A 142 -24.19 -23.84 27.36
C ALA A 142 -25.29 -22.84 27.75
N ASP A 143 -25.13 -21.56 27.41
CA ASP A 143 -26.04 -20.49 27.78
C ASP A 143 -26.80 -19.99 26.54
N GLU A 144 -28.08 -20.37 26.43
CA GLU A 144 -28.93 -20.04 25.27
C GLU A 144 -29.07 -18.52 25.06
N ASP A 145 -29.00 -17.71 26.12
CA ASP A 145 -29.13 -16.25 26.02
C ASP A 145 -27.86 -15.59 25.46
N LEU A 146 -26.71 -16.29 25.51
CA LEU A 146 -25.41 -15.81 25.06
C LEU A 146 -24.96 -16.43 23.74
N ALA A 147 -25.50 -17.60 23.39
CA ALA A 147 -25.06 -18.41 22.25
C ALA A 147 -25.11 -17.63 20.92
N ASP A 148 -26.24 -16.99 20.61
CA ASP A 148 -26.43 -16.27 19.33
C ASP A 148 -25.48 -15.07 19.17
N ASP A 149 -25.22 -14.36 20.27
CA ASP A 149 -24.33 -13.19 20.28
C ASP A 149 -22.85 -13.58 20.27
N ALA A 150 -22.50 -14.70 20.94
CA ALA A 150 -21.18 -15.29 20.92
C ALA A 150 -20.85 -15.87 19.52
N GLU A 151 -21.79 -16.57 18.88
CA GLU A 151 -21.59 -17.18 17.55
C GLU A 151 -21.15 -16.13 16.52
N ARG A 152 -21.82 -14.97 16.48
CA ARG A 152 -21.48 -13.87 15.57
C ARG A 152 -20.06 -13.34 15.79
N LEU A 153 -19.63 -13.21 17.05
CA LEU A 153 -18.28 -12.79 17.39
C LEU A 153 -17.26 -13.86 16.97
N VAL A 154 -17.51 -15.11 17.35
CA VAL A 154 -16.63 -16.26 17.12
C VAL A 154 -16.44 -16.49 15.63
N ASP A 155 -17.51 -16.59 14.85
CA ASP A 155 -17.46 -16.80 13.41
C ASP A 155 -16.70 -15.68 12.70
N SER A 156 -16.93 -14.44 13.12
CA SER A 156 -16.19 -13.30 12.58
C SER A 156 -14.70 -13.41 12.90
N VAL A 157 -14.31 -13.74 14.14
CA VAL A 157 -12.90 -13.89 14.54
C VAL A 157 -12.27 -15.06 13.79
N ARG A 158 -12.87 -16.25 13.83
CA ARG A 158 -12.40 -17.50 13.20
C ARG A 158 -12.26 -17.35 11.69
N GLY A 159 -13.31 -16.92 10.99
CA GLY A 159 -13.29 -16.77 9.54
C GLY A 159 -12.28 -15.73 9.05
N ASN A 160 -12.12 -14.62 9.78
CA ASN A 160 -11.04 -13.66 9.48
C ASN A 160 -9.67 -14.22 9.87
N ALA A 161 -9.55 -15.02 10.93
CA ALA A 161 -8.30 -15.59 11.36
C ALA A 161 -7.74 -16.58 10.34
N GLU A 162 -8.58 -17.45 9.78
CA GLU A 162 -8.22 -18.36 8.70
C GLU A 162 -7.82 -17.57 7.44
N THR A 163 -8.69 -16.68 6.97
CA THR A 163 -8.43 -15.91 5.73
C THR A 163 -7.17 -15.06 5.81
N VAL A 164 -6.96 -14.37 6.94
CA VAL A 164 -5.79 -13.51 7.16
C VAL A 164 -4.55 -14.35 7.45
N GLY A 165 -4.68 -15.46 8.18
CA GLY A 165 -3.59 -16.38 8.46
C GLY A 165 -3.02 -17.00 7.18
N ASP A 166 -3.89 -17.45 6.28
CA ASP A 166 -3.50 -17.97 4.95
C ASP A 166 -2.85 -16.87 4.10
N SER A 167 -3.44 -15.67 4.09
CA SER A 167 -2.88 -14.52 3.37
C SER A 167 -1.49 -14.12 3.88
N LEU A 168 -1.17 -14.38 5.15
CA LEU A 168 0.13 -14.06 5.76
C LEU A 168 1.16 -15.18 5.58
N ASP A 169 0.74 -16.43 5.35
CA ASP A 169 1.64 -17.58 5.18
C ASP A 169 2.51 -17.42 3.90
N ASP A 170 1.89 -16.96 2.82
CA ASP A 170 2.56 -16.72 1.54
C ASP A 170 3.14 -15.29 1.41
N ALA A 171 2.92 -14.42 2.39
CA ALA A 171 3.25 -13.00 2.28
C ALA A 171 4.71 -12.71 2.63
N GLN A 172 5.44 -12.16 1.67
CA GLN A 172 6.78 -11.62 1.91
C GLN A 172 6.70 -10.17 2.40
N PHE A 173 7.45 -9.85 3.45
CA PHE A 173 7.56 -8.49 3.95
C PHE A 173 8.16 -7.55 2.88
N GLY A 174 7.66 -6.33 2.79
CA GLY A 174 7.94 -5.38 1.70
C GLY A 174 6.91 -5.42 0.57
N THR A 175 6.05 -6.44 0.50
CA THR A 175 4.89 -6.43 -0.40
C THR A 175 3.69 -5.76 0.27
N PHE A 176 2.67 -5.41 -0.53
CA PHE A 176 1.40 -4.93 0.03
C PHE A 176 0.70 -5.99 0.89
N GLY A 177 0.94 -7.27 0.60
CA GLY A 177 0.20 -8.40 1.15
C GLY A 177 0.14 -8.39 2.68
N VAL A 178 1.29 -8.18 3.34
CA VAL A 178 1.36 -8.18 4.81
C VAL A 178 0.50 -7.08 5.43
N VAL A 179 0.59 -5.85 4.91
CA VAL A 179 -0.20 -4.73 5.43
C VAL A 179 -1.68 -4.90 5.06
N SER A 180 -1.98 -5.35 3.84
CA SER A 180 -3.35 -5.65 3.40
C SER A 180 -4.03 -6.64 4.35
N ALA A 181 -3.38 -7.77 4.61
CA ALA A 181 -3.88 -8.82 5.49
C ALA A 181 -4.08 -8.29 6.91
N ALA A 182 -3.10 -7.55 7.44
CA ALA A 182 -3.20 -6.94 8.77
C ALA A 182 -4.36 -5.92 8.88
N LEU A 183 -4.69 -5.22 7.80
CA LEU A 183 -5.79 -4.25 7.76
C LEU A 183 -7.18 -4.91 7.61
N ASN A 184 -7.25 -6.13 7.07
CA ASN A 184 -8.51 -6.84 6.87
C ASN A 184 -9.01 -7.58 8.12
N PHE A 185 -8.15 -7.84 9.12
CA PHE A 185 -8.54 -8.56 10.34
C PHE A 185 -9.56 -7.80 11.25
N ASN A 186 -9.89 -6.53 10.96
CA ASN A 186 -10.90 -5.73 11.66
C ASN A 186 -10.95 -5.90 13.20
N TYR A 187 -9.79 -5.89 13.87
CA TYR A 187 -9.71 -6.17 15.30
C TYR A 187 -10.56 -5.22 16.17
N SER A 188 -10.75 -3.97 15.73
CA SER A 188 -11.44 -2.95 16.52
C SER A 188 -12.93 -3.28 16.73
N TRP A 189 -13.59 -3.82 15.70
CA TRP A 189 -14.96 -4.30 15.82
C TRP A 189 -15.03 -5.53 16.73
N LYS A 190 -14.13 -6.51 16.56
CA LYS A 190 -14.09 -7.74 17.38
C LYS A 190 -13.87 -7.42 18.86
N LEU A 191 -12.97 -6.48 19.14
CA LEU A 191 -12.67 -6.02 20.49
C LEU A 191 -13.84 -5.23 21.10
N TYR A 192 -14.57 -4.45 20.30
CA TYR A 192 -15.80 -3.80 20.76
C TYR A 192 -16.87 -4.85 21.09
N GLU A 193 -17.11 -5.80 20.21
CA GLU A 193 -18.13 -6.84 20.37
C GLU A 193 -17.88 -7.71 21.60
N ALA A 194 -16.64 -8.16 21.81
CA ALA A 194 -16.26 -8.93 23.00
C ALA A 194 -16.49 -8.13 24.30
N ARG A 195 -16.15 -6.83 24.30
CA ARG A 195 -16.42 -5.95 25.46
C ARG A 195 -17.90 -5.65 25.66
N ARG A 196 -18.68 -5.63 24.57
CA ARG A 196 -20.13 -5.44 24.62
C ARG A 196 -20.79 -6.65 25.28
N LEU A 197 -20.46 -7.88 24.87
CA LEU A 197 -20.94 -9.11 25.53
C LEU A 197 -20.64 -9.07 27.04
N ARG A 198 -19.41 -8.69 27.40
CA ARG A 198 -18.97 -8.60 28.80
C ARG A 198 -19.69 -7.51 29.62
N ALA A 199 -20.25 -6.50 28.96
CA ALA A 199 -20.94 -5.40 29.62
C ALA A 199 -22.46 -5.62 29.69
N ASP A 200 -23.03 -6.31 28.70
CA ASP A 200 -24.48 -6.49 28.56
C ASP A 200 -25.01 -7.72 29.32
N HIS A 201 -24.13 -8.64 29.71
CA HIS A 201 -24.49 -9.90 30.38
C HIS A 201 -23.73 -10.14 31.69
N ASP A 202 -24.39 -10.82 32.62
CA ASP A 202 -23.77 -11.32 33.86
C ASP A 202 -23.07 -12.64 33.57
N LEU A 203 -21.76 -12.59 33.38
CA LEU A 203 -20.94 -13.75 33.04
C LEU A 203 -20.49 -14.55 34.28
N THR A 204 -20.34 -15.86 34.10
CA THR A 204 -19.58 -16.69 35.03
C THR A 204 -18.07 -16.39 34.95
N ASP A 205 -17.31 -16.76 35.97
CA ASP A 205 -15.85 -16.56 36.00
C ASP A 205 -15.16 -17.20 34.77
N GLU A 206 -15.63 -18.37 34.33
CA GLU A 206 -15.09 -19.10 33.17
C GLU A 206 -15.36 -18.35 31.84
N GLN A 207 -16.57 -17.82 31.67
CA GLN A 207 -16.95 -17.03 30.50
C GLN A 207 -16.21 -15.69 30.43
N ASP A 208 -16.06 -15.00 31.57
CA ASP A 208 -15.31 -13.73 31.64
C ASP A 208 -13.81 -13.96 31.37
N GLU A 209 -13.23 -15.07 31.83
CA GLU A 209 -11.84 -15.44 31.56
C GLU A 209 -11.61 -15.71 30.07
N ALA A 210 -12.51 -16.46 29.41
CA ALA A 210 -12.42 -16.74 27.98
C ALA A 210 -12.48 -15.46 27.12
N LEU A 211 -13.45 -14.57 27.40
CA LEU A 211 -13.57 -13.28 26.71
C LEU A 211 -12.39 -12.35 27.01
N SER A 212 -11.89 -12.35 28.25
CA SER A 212 -10.73 -11.56 28.65
C SER A 212 -9.45 -12.03 27.94
N ALA A 213 -9.29 -13.34 27.76
CA ALA A 213 -8.19 -13.91 26.98
C ALA A 213 -8.26 -13.51 25.50
N LEU A 214 -9.43 -13.59 24.87
CA LEU A 214 -9.63 -13.15 23.48
C LEU A 214 -9.32 -11.66 23.33
N THR A 215 -9.89 -10.81 24.20
CA THR A 215 -9.66 -9.36 24.15
C THR A 215 -8.18 -9.00 24.36
N GLY A 216 -7.47 -9.70 25.25
CA GLY A 216 -6.03 -9.52 25.45
C GLY A 216 -5.20 -9.73 24.17
N VAL A 217 -5.50 -10.78 23.39
CA VAL A 217 -4.83 -11.01 22.11
C VAL A 217 -5.22 -9.94 21.07
N LEU A 218 -6.50 -9.57 21.00
CA LEU A 218 -6.99 -8.55 20.07
C LEU A 218 -6.41 -7.15 20.35
N GLU A 219 -6.15 -6.81 21.62
CA GLU A 219 -5.53 -5.55 22.02
C GLU A 219 -4.08 -5.44 21.51
N LEU A 220 -3.31 -6.53 21.60
CA LEU A 220 -1.93 -6.60 21.12
C LEU A 220 -1.82 -6.47 19.59
N PHE A 221 -2.85 -6.87 18.85
CA PHE A 221 -2.87 -6.74 17.40
C PHE A 221 -2.84 -5.28 16.92
N GLY A 222 -3.44 -4.36 17.67
CA GLY A 222 -3.48 -2.93 17.31
C GLY A 222 -2.10 -2.29 17.18
N PRO A 223 -1.28 -2.32 18.25
CA PRO A 223 0.12 -1.85 18.21
C PRO A 223 0.96 -2.58 17.16
N ALA A 224 0.82 -3.91 17.04
CA ALA A 224 1.55 -4.70 16.03
C ALA A 224 1.25 -4.19 14.61
N ARG A 225 -0.04 -4.04 14.27
CA ARG A 225 -0.48 -3.54 12.97
C ARG A 225 0.07 -2.15 12.67
N GLU A 226 0.03 -1.23 13.62
CA GLU A 226 0.52 0.14 13.40
C GLU A 226 2.06 0.18 13.27
N HIS A 227 2.77 -0.64 14.04
CA HIS A 227 4.22 -0.79 13.92
C HIS A 227 4.63 -1.30 12.54
N PHE A 228 4.03 -2.40 12.06
CA PHE A 228 4.36 -2.96 10.75
C PHE A 228 3.89 -2.08 9.59
N LYS A 229 2.77 -1.36 9.74
CA LYS A 229 2.35 -0.34 8.77
C LYS A 229 3.38 0.79 8.67
N THR A 230 3.94 1.23 9.80
CA THR A 230 5.00 2.24 9.82
C THR A 230 6.25 1.75 9.10
N LEU A 231 6.72 0.53 9.42
CA LEU A 231 7.87 -0.07 8.73
C LEU A 231 7.64 -0.22 7.23
N TYR A 232 6.44 -0.62 6.82
CA TYR A 232 6.08 -0.73 5.42
C TYR A 232 6.13 0.63 4.70
N PHE A 233 5.60 1.70 5.31
CA PHE A 233 5.69 3.04 4.72
C PHE A 233 7.13 3.54 4.63
N GLN A 234 7.97 3.28 5.62
CA GLN A 234 9.39 3.60 5.55
C GLN A 234 10.06 2.86 4.38
N TRP A 235 9.81 1.55 4.24
CA TRP A 235 10.34 0.74 3.14
C TRP A 235 9.89 1.26 1.77
N GLU A 236 8.61 1.58 1.63
CA GLU A 236 8.02 2.09 0.39
C GLU A 236 8.62 3.46 -0.01
N LEU A 237 8.91 4.34 0.97
CA LEU A 237 9.56 5.63 0.73
C LEU A 237 11.03 5.50 0.31
N VAL A 238 11.76 4.56 0.91
CA VAL A 238 13.15 4.26 0.53
C VAL A 238 13.19 3.74 -0.90
N ASP A 239 12.29 2.84 -1.26
CA ASP A 239 12.27 2.29 -2.61
C ASP A 239 11.79 3.32 -3.65
N LEU A 240 10.81 4.16 -3.30
CA LEU A 240 10.44 5.33 -4.12
C LEU A 240 11.67 6.18 -4.43
N SER A 241 12.44 6.55 -3.41
CA SER A 241 13.63 7.39 -3.58
C SER A 241 14.65 6.75 -4.52
N ARG A 242 14.92 5.46 -4.32
CA ARG A 242 15.83 4.69 -5.18
C ARG A 242 15.32 4.64 -6.62
N SER A 243 14.05 4.26 -6.82
CA SER A 243 13.43 4.12 -8.13
C SER A 243 13.41 5.43 -8.91
N VAL A 244 13.05 6.54 -8.24
CA VAL A 244 13.07 7.89 -8.84
C VAL A 244 14.48 8.30 -9.23
N LEU A 245 15.48 8.06 -8.37
CA LEU A 245 16.86 8.41 -8.67
C LEU A 245 17.41 7.63 -9.87
N TRP A 246 17.12 6.33 -9.96
CA TRP A 246 17.50 5.48 -11.09
C TRP A 246 16.84 5.91 -12.40
N ALA A 247 15.59 6.37 -12.34
CA ALA A 247 14.89 6.89 -13.52
C ALA A 247 15.33 8.32 -13.90
N ALA A 248 15.73 9.14 -12.93
CA ALA A 248 16.08 10.54 -13.14
C ALA A 248 17.26 10.73 -14.08
N VAL A 249 18.33 9.97 -13.89
CA VAL A 249 19.56 10.08 -14.68
C VAL A 249 19.31 9.87 -16.18
N PRO A 250 18.74 8.74 -16.64
CA PRO A 250 18.44 8.56 -18.06
C PRO A 250 17.41 9.56 -18.58
N SER A 251 16.42 9.94 -17.76
CA SER A 251 15.42 10.95 -18.12
C SER A 251 16.06 12.30 -18.42
N LEU A 252 16.96 12.77 -17.56
CA LEU A 252 17.66 14.04 -17.73
C LEU A 252 18.60 14.01 -18.93
N VAL A 253 19.36 12.92 -19.10
CA VAL A 253 20.27 12.76 -20.25
C VAL A 253 19.49 12.80 -21.56
N LEU A 254 18.36 12.10 -21.65
CA LEU A 254 17.53 12.12 -22.85
C LEU A 254 16.82 13.46 -23.04
N ALA A 255 16.36 14.12 -21.97
CA ALA A 255 15.75 15.44 -22.09
C ALA A 255 16.75 16.48 -22.61
N MET A 256 17.96 16.51 -22.04
CA MET A 256 19.04 17.38 -22.50
C MET A 256 19.48 17.04 -23.92
N GLY A 257 19.64 15.75 -24.22
CA GLY A 257 19.98 15.28 -25.57
C GLY A 257 18.90 15.63 -26.60
N SER A 258 17.63 15.64 -26.18
CA SER A 258 16.51 16.04 -27.05
C SER A 258 16.62 17.52 -27.42
N VAL A 259 16.87 18.38 -26.45
CA VAL A 259 17.05 19.83 -26.70
C VAL A 259 18.30 20.11 -27.53
N LEU A 260 19.40 19.38 -27.31
CA LEU A 260 20.67 19.69 -27.96
C LEU A 260 20.84 19.10 -29.36
N TYR A 261 20.24 17.93 -29.63
CA TYR A 261 20.61 17.12 -30.80
C TYR A 261 19.42 16.57 -31.59
N LEU A 262 18.17 16.68 -31.12
CA LEU A 262 17.07 15.96 -31.75
C LEU A 262 16.80 16.43 -33.19
N ASP A 263 16.88 17.73 -33.46
CA ASP A 263 16.70 18.29 -34.79
C ASP A 263 17.76 17.82 -35.79
N SER A 264 18.96 17.49 -35.30
CA SER A 264 20.03 16.93 -36.12
C SER A 264 19.89 15.42 -36.33
N LEU A 265 19.19 14.73 -35.43
CA LEU A 265 19.04 13.27 -35.42
C LEU A 265 17.75 12.77 -36.08
N VAL A 266 16.71 13.60 -36.14
CA VAL A 266 15.45 13.28 -36.81
C VAL A 266 15.55 13.77 -38.27
N PRO A 267 15.64 12.87 -39.27
CA PRO A 267 15.69 13.29 -40.67
C PRO A 267 14.39 14.02 -41.04
N GLY A 268 14.51 15.09 -41.83
CA GLY A 268 13.36 15.81 -42.39
C GLY A 268 12.42 14.89 -43.17
N ALA A 269 11.13 15.22 -43.19
CA ALA A 269 10.09 14.39 -43.80
C ALA A 269 10.37 14.10 -45.30
N PRO A 270 10.21 12.85 -45.79
CA PRO A 270 10.25 12.58 -47.21
C PRO A 270 9.08 13.27 -47.93
N ALA A 271 9.29 13.69 -49.17
CA ALA A 271 8.30 14.42 -49.99
C ALA A 271 6.99 13.64 -50.30
N SER A 272 6.87 12.38 -49.85
CA SER A 272 5.69 11.54 -50.05
C SER A 272 5.50 10.54 -48.89
N GLY A 273 4.52 10.76 -48.01
CA GLY A 273 4.01 9.71 -47.10
C GLY A 273 3.66 10.14 -45.67
N LEU A 274 3.01 9.22 -44.93
CA LEU A 274 2.74 9.29 -43.49
C LEU A 274 4.04 8.97 -42.73
N TYR A 275 4.83 9.99 -42.39
CA TYR A 275 6.11 9.80 -41.71
C TYR A 275 5.92 9.62 -40.20
N LEU A 276 5.82 8.36 -39.76
CA LEU A 276 5.55 7.99 -38.36
C LEU A 276 6.79 8.06 -37.45
N ALA A 277 8.00 8.15 -38.00
CA ALA A 277 9.24 8.04 -37.23
C ALA A 277 9.48 9.24 -36.28
N GLY A 278 9.22 10.46 -36.72
CA GLY A 278 9.35 11.67 -35.89
C GLY A 278 8.42 11.66 -34.68
N PRO A 279 7.09 11.56 -34.89
CA PRO A 279 6.11 11.43 -33.80
C PRO A 279 6.42 10.27 -32.86
N PHE A 280 6.88 9.13 -33.39
CA PHE A 280 7.27 7.98 -32.57
C PHE A 280 8.45 8.31 -31.65
N VAL A 281 9.55 8.83 -32.20
CA VAL A 281 10.76 9.16 -31.43
C VAL A 281 10.47 10.21 -30.35
N VAL A 282 9.76 11.29 -30.70
CA VAL A 282 9.39 12.35 -29.75
C VAL A 282 8.50 11.79 -28.64
N SER A 283 7.54 10.92 -28.98
CA SER A 283 6.66 10.30 -27.98
C SER A 283 7.43 9.35 -27.05
N VAL A 284 8.37 8.57 -27.56
CA VAL A 284 9.26 7.73 -26.73
C VAL A 284 10.11 8.60 -25.80
N LEU A 285 10.71 9.66 -26.32
CA LEU A 285 11.55 10.56 -25.51
C LEU A 285 10.73 11.22 -24.40
N ALA A 286 9.57 11.79 -24.73
CA ALA A 286 8.68 12.40 -23.75
C ALA A 286 8.22 11.38 -22.68
N ALA A 287 7.90 10.15 -23.11
CA ALA A 287 7.55 9.07 -22.22
C ALA A 287 8.71 8.73 -21.26
N VAL A 288 9.94 8.59 -21.75
CA VAL A 288 11.10 8.30 -20.89
C VAL A 288 11.39 9.45 -19.93
N VAL A 289 11.32 10.70 -20.40
CA VAL A 289 11.55 11.89 -19.55
C VAL A 289 10.56 11.97 -18.38
N LEU A 290 9.34 11.46 -18.55
CA LEU A 290 8.30 11.44 -17.51
C LEU A 290 8.40 10.24 -16.56
N LEU A 291 9.35 9.32 -16.73
CA LEU A 291 9.51 8.16 -15.84
C LEU A 291 9.59 8.52 -14.34
N PRO A 292 10.41 9.50 -13.90
CA PRO A 292 10.54 9.82 -12.48
C PRO A 292 9.21 10.31 -11.91
N PHE A 293 8.42 11.04 -12.71
CA PHE A 293 7.10 11.50 -12.34
C PHE A 293 6.08 10.35 -12.27
N ALA A 294 6.10 9.43 -13.23
CA ALA A 294 5.21 8.27 -13.23
C ALA A 294 5.46 7.34 -12.04
N ILE A 295 6.74 7.12 -11.71
CA ILE A 295 7.16 6.40 -10.51
C ILE A 295 6.68 7.14 -9.27
N LEU A 296 6.93 8.45 -9.15
CA LEU A 296 6.43 9.21 -8.00
C LEU A 296 4.92 9.05 -7.83
N LEU A 297 4.17 9.21 -8.92
CA LEU A 297 2.71 9.12 -8.91
C LEU A 297 2.23 7.73 -8.47
N SER A 298 2.84 6.64 -8.95
CA SER A 298 2.41 5.28 -8.61
C SER A 298 2.55 5.00 -7.11
N TYR A 299 3.64 5.46 -6.48
CA TYR A 299 3.87 5.28 -5.05
C TYR A 299 2.99 6.20 -4.19
N VAL A 300 2.89 7.48 -4.55
CA VAL A 300 2.05 8.44 -3.81
C VAL A 300 0.59 7.99 -3.83
N LEU A 301 0.11 7.48 -4.96
CA LEU A 301 -1.26 7.00 -5.09
C LEU A 301 -1.54 5.78 -4.19
N ARG A 302 -0.59 4.86 -4.06
CA ARG A 302 -0.68 3.72 -3.14
C ARG A 302 -0.66 4.18 -1.68
N ILE A 303 0.33 4.99 -1.29
CA ILE A 303 0.43 5.52 0.09
C ILE A 303 -0.82 6.30 0.47
N ALA A 304 -1.34 7.16 -0.41
CA ALA A 304 -2.56 7.92 -0.18
C ALA A 304 -3.78 7.00 -0.05
N THR A 305 -3.87 5.95 -0.86
CA THR A 305 -4.97 4.98 -0.79
C THR A 305 -4.93 4.16 0.49
N VAL A 306 -3.75 3.69 0.90
CA VAL A 306 -3.55 2.95 2.15
C VAL A 306 -3.85 3.86 3.35
N THR A 307 -3.33 5.09 3.36
CA THR A 307 -3.61 6.08 4.40
C THR A 307 -5.11 6.37 4.50
N LYS A 308 -5.80 6.58 3.36
CA LYS A 308 -7.25 6.79 3.33
C LYS A 308 -8.02 5.59 3.88
N ARG A 309 -7.57 4.36 3.61
CA ARG A 309 -8.22 3.12 4.08
C ARG A 309 -7.97 2.84 5.57
N THR A 310 -6.98 3.51 6.18
CA THR A 310 -6.51 3.31 7.55
C THR A 310 -6.71 4.52 8.46
N LEU A 311 -7.42 5.55 7.99
CA LEU A 311 -7.63 6.83 8.68
C LEU A 311 -8.48 6.73 9.97
N SER A 312 -8.85 5.53 10.40
CA SER A 312 -9.37 5.26 11.75
C SER A 312 -8.21 4.98 12.70
N ILE A 313 -7.68 6.03 13.32
CA ILE A 313 -6.82 5.92 14.50
C ILE A 313 -7.76 5.87 15.72
N GLY A 314 -7.88 4.70 16.36
CA GLY A 314 -8.69 4.51 17.58
C GLY A 314 -10.03 3.79 17.35
N PRO A 315 -10.90 3.70 18.38
CA PRO A 315 -12.14 2.91 18.38
C PRO A 315 -13.23 3.45 17.43
N PHE A 316 -12.95 4.50 16.66
CA PHE A 316 -13.88 5.06 15.70
C PHE A 316 -13.79 4.32 14.37
N THR A 317 -14.72 3.40 14.13
CA THR A 317 -14.98 2.85 12.81
C THR A 317 -15.55 3.95 11.91
N LEU A 318 -14.70 4.59 11.11
CA LEU A 318 -15.12 5.55 10.07
C LEU A 318 -15.69 4.86 8.81
N ARG A 319 -15.89 3.54 8.86
CA ARG A 319 -16.63 2.81 7.84
C ARG A 319 -18.08 2.71 8.29
N GLU A 320 -18.99 3.19 7.45
CA GLU A 320 -20.31 2.58 7.31
C GLU A 320 -20.04 1.12 6.91
N THR A 321 -19.92 0.26 7.92
CA THR A 321 -20.12 -1.17 7.70
C THR A 321 -21.63 -1.26 7.54
N THR A 322 -22.09 -1.38 6.30
CA THR A 322 -23.43 -1.88 6.04
C THR A 322 -23.45 -3.30 6.60
N PRO A 323 -24.23 -3.59 7.65
CA PRO A 323 -24.66 -4.96 7.91
C PRO A 323 -25.54 -5.37 6.72
N ASP A 324 -25.45 -6.63 6.30
CA ASP A 324 -26.14 -7.26 5.16
C ASP A 324 -25.43 -7.18 3.81
N ASP A 325 -24.72 -8.27 3.49
CA ASP A 325 -24.70 -8.86 2.15
C ASP A 325 -24.37 -10.37 2.26
N ASP A 326 -24.91 -11.03 3.30
CA ASP A 326 -24.98 -12.50 3.43
C ASP A 326 -26.45 -12.89 3.69
N ASP A 327 -27.30 -12.62 2.69
CA ASP A 327 -28.54 -13.37 2.45
C ASP A 327 -28.82 -13.32 0.93
N ASP A 328 -28.92 -14.52 0.34
CA ASP A 328 -29.09 -14.92 -1.08
C ASP A 328 -27.86 -15.08 -2.02
#